data_AF-A0A0R2S614-F1
#
_entry.id   AF-A0A0R2S614-F1
#
_cell.length_a   1.000
_cell.length_b   1.000
_cell.length_c   1.000
_cell.angle_alpha   90.00
_cell.angle_beta   90.00
_cell.angle_gamma   90.00
#
_symmetry.space_group_name_H-M   'P 1'
#
loop_
_entity.id
_entity.type
_entity.pdbx_description
1 polymer ?
#
loop_
_entity_poly.entity_id
_entity_poly.type
_entity_poly.pdbx_seq_one_letter_code
_entity_poly.pdbx_strand_id
1 'polypeptide(L)'
;PHLLIEGMIIAAYTIQASRAFIFLRGEYFDAERSLAKAIAEARESGHLGRDIFGTGFDFDIVLHTSAGRYICGEETALLNALEGKRANPRAKPPFPQVSGLWGKPTIVNNVETLCNLPGILAHGVEWYQSLGSGGDFGTKLFGVSGRVKNPGCWELPFGVSIREVIEGYGGGMQEGFTLKAFLPGGGSTDFLTPAHLDTPLTYAAIGELGSRLATGTMILLDDKTCPIGMIGNLMKFFAHESCGFCTPCRDGLPWVDTIFRDLETGKGSFKDIDILKDHVEYLGPGRTFCALAPGATAPLGSGLTLFAEEFAAHVSGAKCPYH
;
A
#
# COMPACT_ATOMS: atom_id res chain seq x y z
N PRO A 1 17.54 11.11 1.24
CA PRO A 1 17.75 10.26 2.45
C PRO A 1 17.88 11.05 3.76
N HIS A 2 18.64 12.14 3.78
CA HIS A 2 18.82 12.96 4.99
C HIS A 2 17.50 13.50 5.57
N LEU A 3 16.52 13.87 4.73
CA LEU A 3 15.16 14.22 5.18
C LEU A 3 14.51 13.12 6.05
N LEU A 4 14.64 11.85 5.65
CA LEU A 4 14.14 10.72 6.43
C LEU A 4 14.93 10.56 7.73
N ILE A 5 16.26 10.71 7.70
CA ILE A 5 17.10 10.59 8.89
C ILE A 5 16.73 11.67 9.91
N GLU A 6 16.54 12.91 9.48
CA GLU A 6 16.08 14.01 10.32
C GLU A 6 14.70 13.72 10.93
N GLY A 7 13.73 13.28 10.10
CA GLY A 7 12.41 12.84 10.58
C GLY A 7 12.49 11.70 11.60
N MET A 8 13.41 10.75 11.42
CA MET A 8 13.65 9.67 12.37
C MET A 8 14.28 10.15 13.68
N ILE A 9 15.21 11.11 13.64
CA ILE A 9 15.79 11.74 14.84
C ILE A 9 14.69 12.45 15.63
N ILE A 10 13.86 13.25 14.96
CA ILE A 10 12.72 13.96 15.58
C ILE A 10 11.79 12.95 16.27
N ALA A 11 11.32 11.94 15.52
CA ALA A 11 10.40 10.94 16.05
C ALA A 11 11.01 10.18 17.24
N ALA A 12 12.27 9.77 17.13
CA ALA A 12 12.98 9.05 18.17
C ALA A 12 13.13 9.89 19.45
N TYR A 13 13.47 11.17 19.32
CA TYR A 13 13.52 12.09 20.45
C TYR A 13 12.15 12.25 21.10
N THR A 14 11.07 12.39 20.33
CA THR A 14 9.71 12.51 20.87
C THR A 14 9.29 11.31 21.71
N ILE A 15 9.62 10.09 21.27
CA ILE A 15 9.21 8.85 21.96
C ILE A 15 10.32 8.26 22.85
N GLN A 16 11.45 8.97 22.99
CA GLN A 16 12.63 8.54 23.73
C GLN A 16 13.20 7.19 23.27
N ALA A 17 13.16 6.92 21.96
CA ALA A 17 13.79 5.75 21.37
C ALA A 17 15.29 5.98 21.18
N SER A 18 16.12 5.05 21.68
CA SER A 18 17.57 5.10 21.50
C SER A 18 18.07 4.41 20.22
N ARG A 19 17.18 3.73 19.49
CA ARG A 19 17.52 3.04 18.25
C ARG A 19 16.32 2.98 17.31
N ALA A 20 16.58 3.17 16.02
CA ALA A 20 15.60 2.93 14.97
C ALA A 20 16.14 1.95 13.91
N PHE A 21 15.22 1.33 13.19
CA PHE A 21 15.51 0.39 12.12
C PHE A 21 14.83 0.85 10.84
N ILE A 22 15.59 0.96 9.75
CA ILE A 22 15.03 1.11 8.41
C ILE A 22 14.91 -0.29 7.83
N PHE A 23 13.68 -0.78 7.71
CA PHE A 23 13.40 -2.07 7.07
C PHE A 23 13.16 -1.85 5.57
N LEU A 24 14.22 -2.04 4.78
CA LEU A 24 14.21 -1.77 3.34
C LEU A 24 13.80 -3.03 2.56
N ARG A 25 13.04 -2.84 1.49
CA ARG A 25 12.74 -3.90 0.53
C ARG A 25 14.04 -4.36 -0.17
N GLY A 26 14.21 -5.68 -0.31
CA GLY A 26 15.44 -6.29 -0.86
C GLY A 26 15.80 -5.88 -2.27
N GLU A 27 14.80 -5.53 -3.07
CA GLU A 27 14.96 -5.11 -4.45
C GLU A 27 15.46 -3.66 -4.60
N TYR A 28 15.50 -2.86 -3.52
CA TYR A 28 15.80 -1.43 -3.59
C TYR A 28 17.31 -1.13 -3.47
N PHE A 29 18.13 -1.72 -4.34
CA PHE A 29 19.60 -1.63 -4.29
C PHE A 29 20.14 -0.19 -4.32
N ASP A 30 19.55 0.69 -5.13
CA ASP A 30 19.98 2.09 -5.22
C ASP A 30 19.59 2.90 -3.98
N ALA A 31 18.43 2.61 -3.39
CA ALA A 31 18.01 3.20 -2.13
C ALA A 31 18.87 2.70 -0.97
N GLU A 32 19.23 1.41 -0.95
CA GLU A 32 20.13 0.83 0.04
C GLU A 32 21.47 1.55 0.04
N ARG A 33 22.10 1.68 -1.13
CA ARG A 33 23.38 2.38 -1.30
C ARG A 33 23.30 3.84 -0.84
N SER A 34 22.21 4.52 -1.20
CA SER A 34 21.99 5.92 -0.84
C SER A 34 21.72 6.12 0.65
N LEU A 35 20.95 5.22 1.28
CA LEU A 35 20.66 5.23 2.71
C LEU A 35 21.89 4.90 3.53
N ALA A 36 22.65 3.85 3.16
CA ALA A 36 23.88 3.48 3.83
C ALA A 36 24.88 4.64 3.85
N LYS A 37 25.05 5.32 2.70
CA LYS A 37 25.89 6.51 2.59
C LYS A 37 25.41 7.64 3.50
N ALA A 38 24.12 7.99 3.45
CA ALA A 38 23.57 9.08 4.25
C ALA A 38 23.63 8.81 5.77
N ILE A 39 23.41 7.56 6.19
CA ILE A 39 23.54 7.16 7.60
C ILE A 39 25.00 7.31 8.06
N ALA A 40 25.98 6.92 7.22
CA ALA A 40 27.39 7.11 7.54
C ALA A 40 27.75 8.61 7.65
N GLU A 41 27.32 9.44 6.70
CA GLU A 41 27.50 10.90 6.74
C GLU A 41 26.89 11.54 8.00
N ALA A 42 25.68 11.10 8.39
CA ALA A 42 25.00 11.59 9.59
C ALA A 42 25.73 11.18 10.89
N ARG A 43 26.33 9.99 10.93
CA ARG A 43 27.21 9.58 12.06
C ARG A 43 28.51 10.39 12.10
N GLU A 44 29.19 10.54 10.97
CA GLU A 44 30.46 11.28 10.88
C GLU A 44 30.30 12.76 11.28
N SER A 45 29.14 13.34 10.99
CA SER A 45 28.80 14.72 11.37
C SER A 45 28.19 14.87 12.77
N GLY A 46 28.08 13.78 13.54
CA GLY A 46 27.57 13.82 14.92
C GLY A 46 26.06 13.96 15.08
N HIS A 47 25.27 13.76 14.00
CA HIS A 47 23.80 13.75 14.04
C HIS A 47 23.22 12.40 14.50
N LEU A 48 24.03 11.33 14.47
CA LEU A 48 23.71 10.00 14.97
C LEU A 48 24.87 9.51 15.84
N GLY A 49 24.56 8.83 16.94
CA GLY A 49 25.55 8.29 17.86
C GLY A 49 25.20 8.59 19.32
N ARG A 50 26.24 8.85 20.11
CA ARG A 50 26.10 9.21 21.53
C ARG A 50 26.12 10.71 21.72
N ASP A 51 25.37 11.17 22.72
CA ASP A 51 25.34 12.54 23.19
C ASP A 51 25.20 13.55 22.04
N ILE A 52 24.17 13.36 21.21
CA ILE A 52 23.94 14.15 19.99
C ILE A 52 23.85 15.62 20.38
N PHE A 53 24.77 16.43 19.85
CA PHE A 53 24.94 17.86 20.17
C PHE A 53 25.09 18.20 21.65
N GLY A 54 25.58 17.28 22.50
CA GLY A 54 25.77 17.54 23.94
C GLY A 54 24.46 17.58 24.74
N THR A 55 23.37 17.01 24.20
CA THR A 55 22.03 17.03 24.80
C THR A 55 21.80 15.93 25.83
N GLY A 56 22.70 14.95 25.93
CA GLY A 56 22.52 13.71 26.68
C GLY A 56 21.63 12.66 25.98
N PHE A 57 21.20 12.92 24.74
CA PHE A 57 20.39 12.00 23.95
C PHE A 57 21.25 11.13 23.03
N ASP A 58 21.10 9.81 23.18
CA ASP A 58 21.76 8.80 22.33
C ASP A 58 20.75 8.24 21.33
N PHE A 59 21.10 8.26 20.03
CA PHE A 59 20.26 7.68 18.99
C PHE A 59 21.07 7.20 17.79
N ASP A 60 20.74 6.02 17.27
CA ASP A 60 21.38 5.47 16.07
C ASP A 60 20.39 4.68 15.19
N ILE A 61 20.69 4.62 13.90
CA ILE A 61 19.85 3.99 12.87
C ILE A 61 20.53 2.76 12.29
N VAL A 62 19.83 1.64 12.30
CA VAL A 62 20.27 0.41 11.64
C VAL A 62 19.50 0.22 10.33
N LEU A 63 20.22 0.09 9.22
CA LEU A 63 19.63 -0.31 7.94
C LEU A 63 19.53 -1.84 7.89
N HIS A 64 18.34 -2.37 7.64
CA HIS A 64 18.08 -3.79 7.48
C HIS A 64 17.37 -4.04 6.14
N THR A 65 18.05 -4.75 5.24
CA THR A 65 17.52 -5.11 3.92
C THR A 65 16.82 -6.46 3.99
N SER A 66 15.54 -6.49 3.62
CA SER A 66 14.70 -7.68 3.65
C SER A 66 14.90 -8.58 2.44
N ALA A 67 14.37 -9.81 2.50
CA ALA A 67 14.43 -10.76 1.38
C ALA A 67 13.29 -10.62 0.34
N GLY A 68 12.61 -9.46 0.29
CA GLY A 68 11.71 -9.13 -0.84
C GLY A 68 10.29 -9.71 -0.79
N ARG A 69 9.66 -9.84 0.39
CA ARG A 69 8.25 -10.26 0.51
C ARG A 69 7.33 -9.11 0.90
N TYR A 70 6.18 -9.00 0.24
CA TYR A 70 5.16 -7.98 0.50
C TYR A 70 4.60 -8.08 1.93
N ILE A 71 4.36 -9.29 2.45
CA ILE A 71 3.86 -9.46 3.82
C ILE A 71 4.80 -8.88 4.89
N CYS A 72 6.10 -8.76 4.61
CA CYS A 72 7.04 -8.11 5.53
C CYS A 72 6.81 -6.60 5.67
N GLY A 73 5.96 -5.99 4.83
CA GLY A 73 5.53 -4.60 4.99
C GLY A 73 4.40 -4.42 6.01
N GLU A 74 3.73 -5.49 6.45
CA GLU A 74 2.74 -5.41 7.53
C GLU A 74 3.46 -5.16 8.86
N GLU A 75 2.96 -4.20 9.65
CA GLU A 75 3.59 -3.69 10.87
C GLU A 75 4.16 -4.78 11.78
N THR A 76 3.36 -5.81 12.11
CA THR A 76 3.76 -6.84 13.07
C THR A 76 4.56 -7.97 12.44
N ALA A 77 4.32 -8.27 11.17
CA ALA A 77 5.13 -9.20 10.39
C ALA A 77 6.54 -8.66 10.16
N LEU A 78 6.67 -7.35 9.94
CA LEU A 78 7.94 -6.62 9.83
C LEU A 78 8.79 -6.84 11.09
N LEU A 79 8.19 -6.69 12.28
CA LEU A 79 8.88 -6.93 13.55
C LEU A 79 9.39 -8.38 13.66
N ASN A 80 8.58 -9.36 13.26
CA ASN A 80 9.03 -10.76 13.24
C ASN A 80 10.17 -10.98 12.24
N ALA A 81 10.11 -10.38 11.05
CA ALA A 81 11.17 -10.46 10.06
C ALA A 81 12.48 -9.86 10.60
N LEU A 82 12.42 -8.67 11.22
CA LEU A 82 13.58 -8.04 11.88
C LEU A 82 14.20 -8.90 12.98
N GLU A 83 13.37 -9.66 13.71
CA GLU A 83 13.83 -10.58 14.75
C GLU A 83 14.43 -11.88 14.21
N GLY A 84 14.53 -12.04 12.89
CA GLY A 84 15.01 -13.28 12.25
C GLY A 84 13.99 -14.42 12.28
N LYS A 85 12.72 -14.12 12.58
CA LYS A 85 11.62 -15.10 12.54
C LYS A 85 10.97 -15.09 11.16
N ARG A 86 10.12 -16.10 10.90
CA ARG A 86 9.22 -16.04 9.75
C ARG A 86 8.29 -14.83 9.90
N ALA A 87 8.08 -14.09 8.80
CA ALA A 87 7.25 -12.89 8.73
C ALA A 87 5.75 -13.19 8.77
N ASN A 88 5.32 -13.94 9.78
CA ASN A 88 3.90 -14.07 10.11
C ASN A 88 3.53 -12.86 10.97
N PRO A 89 2.36 -12.23 10.77
CA PRO A 89 1.89 -11.16 11.66
C PRO A 89 1.74 -11.65 13.11
N ARG A 90 1.69 -10.73 14.07
CA ARG A 90 1.48 -11.02 15.50
C ARG A 90 0.03 -10.74 15.90
N ALA A 91 -0.47 -11.45 16.89
CA ALA A 91 -1.77 -11.18 17.46
C ALA A 91 -1.75 -9.80 18.13
N LYS A 92 -2.84 -9.05 18.00
CA LYS A 92 -3.11 -7.82 18.75
C LYS A 92 -4.31 -8.12 19.67
N PRO A 93 -4.24 -7.92 21.01
CA PRO A 93 -3.12 -7.46 21.85
C PRO A 93 -2.07 -8.56 22.23
N PRO A 94 -0.87 -8.19 22.77
CA PRO A 94 -0.41 -6.83 23.03
C PRO A 94 -0.02 -6.10 21.74
N PHE A 95 -0.27 -4.80 21.70
CA PHE A 95 0.11 -3.97 20.55
C PHE A 95 1.62 -3.62 20.57
N PRO A 96 2.25 -3.33 19.41
CA PRO A 96 3.68 -3.05 19.32
C PRO A 96 4.17 -1.92 20.23
N GLN A 97 3.36 -0.88 20.44
CA GLN A 97 3.71 0.25 21.32
C GLN A 97 3.84 -0.16 22.80
N VAL A 98 3.31 -1.32 23.19
CA VAL A 98 3.51 -1.92 24.53
C VAL A 98 4.61 -2.97 24.48
N SER A 99 4.58 -3.87 23.50
CA SER A 99 5.54 -4.96 23.34
C SER A 99 5.72 -5.29 21.86
N GLY A 100 6.73 -4.67 21.25
CA GLY A 100 7.08 -4.76 19.84
C GLY A 100 8.40 -5.50 19.61
N LEU A 101 9.39 -4.81 19.04
CA LEU A 101 10.68 -5.39 18.67
C LEU A 101 11.44 -5.87 19.92
N TRP A 102 11.77 -7.17 19.96
CA TRP A 102 12.40 -7.85 21.11
C TRP A 102 11.69 -7.58 22.44
N GLY A 103 10.36 -7.43 22.39
CA GLY A 103 9.51 -7.17 23.55
C GLY A 103 9.64 -5.76 24.13
N LYS A 104 10.26 -4.82 23.40
CA LYS A 104 10.32 -3.40 23.77
C LYS A 104 9.20 -2.61 23.12
N PRO A 105 8.70 -1.53 23.74
CA PRO A 105 7.81 -0.56 23.08
C PRO A 105 8.39 -0.13 21.72
N THR A 106 7.63 -0.33 20.65
CA THR A 106 8.08 -0.01 19.29
C THR A 106 6.93 0.57 18.49
N ILE A 107 7.19 1.65 17.75
CA ILE A 107 6.24 2.25 16.81
C ILE A 107 6.79 2.05 15.40
N VAL A 108 5.94 1.58 14.49
CA VAL A 108 6.27 1.45 13.06
C VAL A 108 5.58 2.57 12.31
N ASN A 109 6.34 3.38 11.58
CA ASN A 109 5.82 4.44 10.73
C ASN A 109 6.25 4.23 9.28
N ASN A 110 5.43 4.68 8.35
CA ASN A 110 5.83 4.77 6.95
C ASN A 110 6.90 5.86 6.78
N VAL A 111 7.78 5.70 5.79
CA VAL A 111 8.79 6.69 5.40
C VAL A 111 8.15 8.05 5.10
N GLU A 112 7.06 8.09 4.34
CA GLU A 112 6.32 9.31 3.99
C GLU A 112 5.88 10.07 5.25
N THR A 113 5.34 9.37 6.24
CA THR A 113 4.92 9.96 7.52
C THR A 113 6.07 10.64 8.25
N LEU A 114 7.23 10.00 8.33
CA LEU A 114 8.40 10.55 9.02
C LEU A 114 8.99 11.75 8.26
N CYS A 115 8.97 11.72 6.93
CA CYS A 115 9.45 12.81 6.09
C CYS A 115 8.63 14.11 6.22
N ASN A 116 7.40 14.04 6.74
CA ASN A 116 6.59 15.23 7.02
C ASN A 116 7.04 15.98 8.30
N LEU A 117 7.72 15.30 9.24
CA LEU A 117 8.06 15.88 10.55
C LEU A 117 9.00 17.10 10.48
N PRO A 118 10.09 17.10 9.68
CA PRO A 118 10.97 18.26 9.58
C PRO A 118 10.23 19.52 9.09
N GLY A 119 9.36 19.38 8.08
CA GLY A 119 8.55 20.48 7.57
C GLY A 119 7.59 21.05 8.61
N ILE A 120 6.90 20.18 9.37
CA ILE A 120 5.99 20.60 10.45
C ILE A 120 6.73 21.41 11.51
N LEU A 121 7.92 20.97 11.94
CA LEU A 121 8.70 21.69 12.95
C LEU A 121 9.28 23.01 12.41
N ALA A 122 9.69 23.04 11.15
CA ALA A 122 10.29 24.22 10.53
C ALA A 122 9.26 25.34 10.26
N HIS A 123 8.03 24.97 9.91
CA HIS A 123 7.01 25.92 9.44
C HIS A 123 5.79 26.07 10.36
N GLY A 124 5.67 25.22 11.38
CA GLY A 124 4.57 25.24 12.34
C GLY A 124 3.37 24.37 11.94
N VAL A 125 2.54 24.05 12.93
CA VAL A 125 1.36 23.21 12.74
C VAL A 125 0.29 23.90 11.89
N GLU A 126 0.17 25.22 12.00
CA GLU A 126 -0.77 26.02 11.24
C GLU A 126 -0.45 26.00 9.74
N TRP A 127 0.84 25.96 9.38
CA TRP A 127 1.27 25.76 8.00
C TRP A 127 0.86 24.37 7.50
N TYR A 128 1.13 23.32 8.29
CA TYR A 128 0.77 21.96 7.87
C TYR A 128 -0.75 21.78 7.75
N GLN A 129 -1.52 22.41 8.63
CA GLN A 129 -2.99 22.41 8.58
C GLN A 129 -3.58 23.29 7.47
N SER A 130 -2.84 24.28 6.98
CA SER A 130 -3.27 25.07 5.82
C SER A 130 -3.07 24.32 4.49
N LEU A 131 -2.28 23.25 4.51
CA LEU A 131 -2.17 22.29 3.43
C LEU A 131 -3.24 21.21 3.59
N GLY A 132 -3.90 20.86 2.49
CA GLY A 132 -4.94 19.84 2.50
C GLY A 132 -6.36 20.41 2.65
N SER A 133 -7.35 19.53 2.62
CA SER A 133 -8.75 19.88 2.86
C SER A 133 -9.55 18.65 3.32
N GLY A 134 -10.80 18.84 3.73
CA GLY A 134 -11.68 17.74 4.10
C GLY A 134 -11.30 17.02 5.42
N GLY A 135 -10.57 17.71 6.30
CA GLY A 135 -10.12 17.17 7.59
C GLY A 135 -8.79 16.43 7.55
N ASP A 136 -8.24 16.20 6.35
CA ASP A 136 -6.89 15.67 6.15
C ASP A 136 -5.92 16.82 5.88
N PHE A 137 -4.79 16.82 6.59
CA PHE A 137 -3.81 17.90 6.56
C PHE A 137 -2.47 17.46 5.97
N GLY A 138 -1.77 18.41 5.35
CA GLY A 138 -0.46 18.20 4.73
C GLY A 138 -0.52 17.80 3.27
N THR A 139 0.58 17.24 2.81
CA THR A 139 0.76 16.70 1.46
C THR A 139 0.82 15.17 1.48
N LYS A 140 0.59 14.59 0.31
CA LYS A 140 0.75 13.18 0.05
C LYS A 140 1.38 12.98 -1.32
N LEU A 141 2.21 11.94 -1.42
CA LEU A 141 2.73 11.41 -2.66
C LEU A 141 1.64 10.60 -3.38
N PHE A 142 0.94 11.25 -4.32
CA PHE A 142 -0.05 10.59 -5.16
C PHE A 142 0.60 10.05 -6.43
N GLY A 143 0.34 8.78 -6.72
CA GLY A 143 0.88 8.09 -7.89
C GLY A 143 -0.19 7.71 -8.90
N VAL A 144 0.19 7.63 -10.18
CA VAL A 144 -0.66 7.07 -11.24
C VAL A 144 0.15 6.09 -12.08
N SER A 145 -0.44 4.92 -12.33
CA SER A 145 0.11 3.85 -13.18
C SER A 145 -0.96 3.27 -14.10
N GLY A 146 -0.56 2.56 -15.16
CA GLY A 146 -1.44 2.04 -16.20
C GLY A 146 -1.20 2.73 -17.54
N ARG A 147 -2.19 2.71 -18.45
CA ARG A 147 -2.12 3.34 -19.79
C ARG A 147 -2.36 4.86 -19.73
N VAL A 148 -1.60 5.55 -18.88
CA VAL A 148 -1.59 7.03 -18.73
C VAL A 148 -0.41 7.62 -19.52
N LYS A 149 -0.50 8.88 -19.96
CA LYS A 149 0.57 9.52 -20.75
C LYS A 149 1.85 9.71 -19.94
N ASN A 150 1.72 10.24 -18.73
CA ASN A 150 2.84 10.54 -17.84
C ASN A 150 2.68 9.75 -16.53
N PRO A 151 2.99 8.44 -16.48
CA PRO A 151 2.95 7.69 -15.22
C PRO A 151 4.01 8.24 -14.28
N GLY A 152 3.66 8.40 -13.00
CA GLY A 152 4.53 9.10 -12.07
C GLY A 152 3.95 9.20 -10.67
N CYS A 153 4.67 9.95 -9.83
CA CYS A 153 4.26 10.28 -8.47
C CYS A 153 4.53 11.76 -8.22
N TRP A 154 3.57 12.45 -7.61
CA TRP A 154 3.63 13.88 -7.33
C TRP A 154 3.25 14.14 -5.89
N GLU A 155 4.00 15.02 -5.23
CA GLU A 155 3.64 15.52 -3.91
C GLU A 155 2.58 16.63 -4.07
N LEU A 156 1.36 16.37 -3.60
CA LEU A 156 0.23 17.29 -3.70
C LEU A 156 -0.47 17.40 -2.33
N PRO A 157 -1.14 18.53 -2.03
CA PRO A 157 -1.95 18.63 -0.82
C PRO A 157 -3.13 17.64 -0.85
N PHE A 158 -3.57 17.18 0.32
CA PHE A 158 -4.80 16.39 0.40
C PHE A 158 -6.01 17.14 -0.18
N GLY A 159 -6.94 16.41 -0.78
CA GLY A 159 -8.17 16.96 -1.35
C GLY A 159 -8.07 17.51 -2.77
N VAL A 160 -6.90 17.46 -3.43
CA VAL A 160 -6.85 17.52 -4.90
C VAL A 160 -7.78 16.45 -5.49
N SER A 161 -8.45 16.76 -6.59
CA SER A 161 -9.40 15.81 -7.19
C SER A 161 -8.67 14.65 -7.89
N ILE A 162 -9.32 13.50 -7.99
CA ILE A 162 -8.82 12.37 -8.78
C ILE A 162 -8.54 12.80 -10.23
N ARG A 163 -9.43 13.62 -10.80
CA ARG A 163 -9.29 14.23 -12.13
C ARG A 163 -8.00 15.02 -12.26
N GLU A 164 -7.71 15.89 -11.29
CA GLU A 164 -6.51 16.72 -11.33
C GLU A 164 -5.24 15.87 -11.38
N VAL A 165 -5.19 14.78 -10.62
CA VAL A 165 -4.05 13.87 -10.63
C VAL A 165 -3.94 13.09 -11.96
N ILE A 166 -5.04 12.52 -12.47
CA ILE A 166 -5.01 11.70 -13.69
C ILE A 166 -4.86 12.56 -14.96
N GLU A 167 -5.71 13.57 -15.12
CA GLU A 167 -5.81 14.40 -16.34
C GLU A 167 -4.84 15.58 -16.32
N GLY A 168 -4.64 16.19 -15.15
CA GLY A 168 -3.71 17.32 -14.97
C GLY A 168 -2.26 16.86 -14.94
N TYR A 169 -1.85 16.18 -13.87
CA TYR A 169 -0.46 15.74 -13.69
C TYR A 169 -0.08 14.54 -14.58
N GLY A 170 -0.96 13.54 -14.66
CA GLY A 170 -0.78 12.36 -15.51
C GLY A 170 -0.96 12.63 -17.01
N GLY A 171 -1.54 13.77 -17.40
CA GLY A 171 -1.81 14.14 -18.80
C GLY A 171 -2.95 13.35 -19.46
N GLY A 172 -3.73 12.60 -18.68
CA GLY A 172 -4.81 11.74 -19.13
C GLY A 172 -4.34 10.40 -19.71
N MET A 173 -5.29 9.61 -20.22
CA MET A 173 -5.02 8.31 -20.84
C MET A 173 -4.18 8.45 -22.11
N GLN A 174 -3.42 7.41 -22.45
CA GLN A 174 -2.70 7.32 -23.72
C GLN A 174 -3.67 7.39 -24.91
N GLU A 175 -3.16 7.84 -26.06
CA GLU A 175 -3.98 7.95 -27.27
C GLU A 175 -4.61 6.60 -27.65
N GLY A 176 -5.92 6.63 -27.94
CA GLY A 176 -6.69 5.43 -28.28
C GLY A 176 -7.07 4.55 -27.09
N PHE A 177 -6.86 5.00 -25.84
CA PHE A 177 -7.35 4.36 -24.63
C PHE A 177 -8.32 5.28 -23.87
N THR A 178 -9.34 4.69 -23.27
CA THR A 178 -10.27 5.39 -22.37
C THR A 178 -10.24 4.78 -20.98
N LEU A 179 -10.49 5.60 -19.95
CA LEU A 179 -10.50 5.12 -18.57
C LEU A 179 -11.79 4.34 -18.30
N LYS A 180 -11.66 3.07 -17.92
CA LYS A 180 -12.80 2.19 -17.58
C LYS A 180 -13.08 2.16 -16.09
N ALA A 181 -12.03 1.98 -15.28
CA ALA A 181 -12.08 1.99 -13.83
C ALA A 181 -10.67 2.24 -13.26
N PHE A 182 -10.55 2.38 -11.94
CA PHE A 182 -9.25 2.51 -11.29
C PHE A 182 -9.32 2.09 -9.83
N LEU A 183 -8.16 1.73 -9.27
CA LEU A 183 -7.99 1.45 -7.85
C LEU A 183 -7.38 2.71 -7.20
N PRO A 184 -8.10 3.45 -6.34
CA PRO A 184 -7.69 4.79 -5.90
C PRO A 184 -6.46 4.80 -4.98
N GLY A 185 -6.29 3.75 -4.16
CA GLY A 185 -5.19 3.70 -3.20
C GLY A 185 -4.07 2.73 -3.56
N GLY A 186 -4.33 1.76 -4.44
CA GLY A 186 -3.40 0.71 -4.83
C GLY A 186 -4.11 -0.64 -5.03
N GLY A 187 -3.33 -1.70 -5.27
CA GLY A 187 -3.85 -3.04 -5.60
C GLY A 187 -4.76 -3.70 -4.54
N SER A 188 -4.90 -3.10 -3.36
CA SER A 188 -5.67 -3.61 -2.23
C SER A 188 -6.97 -2.83 -1.95
N THR A 189 -7.44 -2.04 -2.92
CA THR A 189 -8.59 -1.14 -2.78
C THR A 189 -9.73 -1.52 -3.72
N ASP A 190 -10.93 -1.05 -3.44
CA ASP A 190 -12.11 -1.28 -4.28
C ASP A 190 -12.05 -0.38 -5.52
N PHE A 191 -12.54 -0.88 -6.66
CA PHE A 191 -12.59 -0.11 -7.90
C PHE A 191 -13.52 1.10 -7.77
N LEU A 192 -13.06 2.22 -8.30
CA LEU A 192 -13.87 3.38 -8.63
C LEU A 192 -13.95 3.53 -10.15
N THR A 193 -15.00 4.18 -10.62
CA THR A 193 -15.28 4.43 -12.04
C THR A 193 -15.07 5.91 -12.42
N PRO A 194 -15.03 6.26 -13.72
CA PRO A 194 -14.93 7.65 -14.18
C PRO A 194 -15.98 8.62 -13.60
N ALA A 195 -17.11 8.10 -13.09
CA ALA A 195 -18.11 8.91 -12.40
C ALA A 195 -17.59 9.58 -11.12
N HIS A 196 -16.47 9.09 -10.56
CA HIS A 196 -15.88 9.59 -9.32
C HIS A 196 -14.68 10.52 -9.56
N LEU A 197 -14.37 10.89 -10.80
CA LEU A 197 -13.18 11.70 -11.10
C LEU A 197 -13.14 13.04 -10.34
N ASP A 198 -14.30 13.62 -10.05
CA ASP A 198 -14.37 14.91 -9.35
C ASP A 198 -14.33 14.77 -7.81
N THR A 199 -14.17 13.55 -7.29
CA THR A 199 -14.04 13.30 -5.84
C THR A 199 -12.67 13.79 -5.34
N PRO A 200 -12.62 14.52 -4.21
CA PRO A 200 -11.37 14.93 -3.59
C PRO A 200 -10.63 13.73 -2.99
N LEU A 201 -9.31 13.69 -3.14
CA LEU A 201 -8.45 12.65 -2.56
C LEU A 201 -8.21 12.92 -1.06
N THR A 202 -9.21 12.57 -0.25
CA THR A 202 -9.15 12.52 1.22
C THR A 202 -9.54 11.12 1.71
N TYR A 203 -9.11 10.72 2.90
CA TYR A 203 -9.49 9.42 3.48
C TYR A 203 -11.00 9.31 3.67
N ALA A 204 -11.65 10.40 4.10
CA ALA A 204 -13.09 10.45 4.32
C ALA A 204 -13.87 10.31 2.99
N ALA A 205 -13.59 11.16 1.99
CA ALA A 205 -14.34 11.17 0.75
C ALA A 205 -14.20 9.86 -0.04
N ILE A 206 -13.00 9.28 -0.08
CA ILE A 206 -12.80 7.97 -0.72
C ILE A 206 -13.47 6.84 0.09
N GLY A 207 -13.49 6.96 1.43
CA GLY A 207 -14.20 6.04 2.31
C GLY A 207 -15.71 6.02 2.10
N GLU A 208 -16.33 7.19 1.87
CA GLU A 208 -17.76 7.33 1.57
C GLU A 208 -18.16 6.64 0.26
N LEU A 209 -17.23 6.50 -0.69
CA LEU A 209 -17.42 5.73 -1.92
C LEU A 209 -17.25 4.22 -1.74
N GLY A 210 -16.99 3.75 -0.52
CA GLY A 210 -16.76 2.33 -0.22
C GLY A 210 -15.38 1.83 -0.61
N SER A 211 -14.45 2.71 -1.00
CA SER A 211 -13.04 2.37 -1.28
C SER A 211 -12.11 2.98 -0.23
N ARG A 212 -10.80 2.94 -0.46
CA ARG A 212 -9.78 3.45 0.48
C ARG A 212 -8.67 4.19 -0.25
N LEU A 213 -8.20 5.28 0.35
CA LEU A 213 -7.08 6.05 -0.21
C LEU A 213 -5.72 5.34 -0.03
N ALA A 214 -5.56 4.52 1.01
CA ALA A 214 -4.38 3.70 1.25
C ALA A 214 -3.03 4.42 0.97
N THR A 215 -2.24 3.95 -0.01
CA THR A 215 -0.96 4.57 -0.37
C THR A 215 -1.09 5.75 -1.34
N GLY A 216 -2.28 6.03 -1.86
CA GLY A 216 -2.52 7.10 -2.85
C GLY A 216 -1.95 6.81 -4.23
N THR A 217 -1.59 5.55 -4.50
CA THR A 217 -0.92 5.13 -5.74
C THR A 217 -1.92 4.42 -6.65
N MET A 218 -2.55 5.18 -7.54
CA MET A 218 -3.63 4.72 -8.40
C MET A 218 -3.15 3.75 -9.48
N ILE A 219 -3.97 2.72 -9.72
CA ILE A 219 -3.80 1.78 -10.84
C ILE A 219 -4.99 1.93 -11.77
N LEU A 220 -4.75 2.45 -12.97
CA LEU A 220 -5.80 2.70 -13.97
C LEU A 220 -6.05 1.47 -14.82
N LEU A 221 -7.33 1.13 -15.01
CA LEU A 221 -7.81 0.14 -15.96
C LEU A 221 -8.35 0.84 -17.20
N ASP A 222 -7.72 0.60 -18.35
CA ASP A 222 -8.20 1.08 -19.64
C ASP A 222 -9.31 0.18 -20.23
N ASP A 223 -9.93 0.65 -21.30
CA ASP A 223 -11.02 -0.03 -22.02
C ASP A 223 -10.60 -1.25 -22.85
N LYS A 224 -9.30 -1.47 -23.06
CA LYS A 224 -8.77 -2.58 -23.88
C LYS A 224 -8.08 -3.66 -23.06
N THR A 225 -7.89 -3.45 -21.76
CA THR A 225 -7.35 -4.44 -20.84
C THR A 225 -8.49 -5.23 -20.19
N CYS A 226 -8.34 -6.55 -20.12
CA CYS A 226 -9.34 -7.41 -19.48
C CYS A 226 -9.44 -7.14 -17.96
N PRO A 227 -10.62 -6.74 -17.43
CA PRO A 227 -10.80 -6.54 -15.99
C PRO A 227 -10.59 -7.84 -15.19
N ILE A 228 -11.04 -8.98 -15.74
CA ILE A 228 -10.91 -10.29 -15.10
C ILE A 228 -9.45 -10.70 -14.99
N GLY A 229 -8.66 -10.46 -16.05
CA GLY A 229 -7.22 -10.72 -16.02
C GLY A 229 -6.45 -9.77 -15.11
N MET A 230 -6.86 -8.50 -15.00
CA MET A 230 -6.30 -7.57 -14.01
C MET A 230 -6.56 -8.07 -12.57
N ILE A 231 -7.79 -8.45 -12.24
CA ILE A 231 -8.12 -8.98 -10.91
C ILE A 231 -7.40 -10.31 -10.67
N GLY A 232 -7.37 -11.20 -11.67
CA GLY A 232 -6.64 -12.47 -11.60
C GLY A 232 -5.15 -12.28 -11.34
N ASN A 233 -4.52 -11.28 -11.97
CA ASN A 233 -3.13 -10.91 -11.70
C ASN A 233 -2.93 -10.46 -10.25
N LEU A 234 -3.83 -9.65 -9.71
CA LEU A 234 -3.79 -9.25 -8.30
C LEU A 234 -3.99 -10.46 -7.37
N MET A 235 -4.91 -11.37 -7.70
CA MET A 235 -5.17 -12.57 -6.89
C MET A 235 -3.95 -13.48 -6.86
N LYS A 236 -3.30 -13.68 -8.00
CA LYS A 236 -2.02 -14.38 -8.10
C LYS A 236 -0.94 -13.74 -7.23
N PHE A 237 -0.83 -12.41 -7.27
CA PHE A 237 0.12 -11.67 -6.43
C PHE A 237 -0.16 -11.89 -4.94
N PHE A 238 -1.41 -11.70 -4.48
CA PHE A 238 -1.74 -11.87 -3.06
C PHE A 238 -1.62 -13.33 -2.60
N ALA A 239 -1.93 -14.31 -3.46
CA ALA A 239 -1.72 -15.72 -3.17
C ALA A 239 -0.22 -16.04 -3.02
N HIS A 240 0.64 -15.47 -3.86
CA HIS A 240 2.10 -15.62 -3.77
C HIS A 240 2.66 -14.96 -2.50
N GLU A 241 2.15 -13.77 -2.17
CA GLU A 241 2.66 -12.93 -1.09
C GLU A 241 2.06 -13.22 0.28
N SER A 242 1.10 -14.14 0.37
CA SER A 242 0.57 -14.61 1.65
C SER A 242 1.67 -15.29 2.48
N CYS A 243 1.74 -14.98 3.78
CA CYS A 243 2.61 -15.72 4.70
C CYS A 243 2.14 -17.16 4.98
N GLY A 244 0.88 -17.48 4.63
CA GLY A 244 0.28 -18.79 4.85
C GLY A 244 -0.11 -19.08 6.31
N PHE A 245 -0.21 -18.07 7.17
CA PHE A 245 -0.49 -18.28 8.59
C PHE A 245 -1.95 -18.64 8.89
N CYS A 246 -2.92 -17.84 8.46
CA CYS A 246 -4.34 -18.09 8.71
C CYS A 246 -4.98 -18.90 7.59
N THR A 247 -5.76 -19.93 7.97
CA THR A 247 -6.39 -20.87 7.03
C THR A 247 -7.18 -20.19 5.91
N PRO A 248 -8.07 -19.19 6.17
CA PRO A 248 -8.82 -18.58 5.08
C PRO A 248 -7.90 -17.97 4.03
N CYS A 249 -6.87 -17.22 4.45
CA CYS A 249 -5.91 -16.61 3.54
C CYS A 249 -5.00 -17.64 2.84
N ARG A 250 -4.46 -18.61 3.60
CA ARG A 250 -3.52 -19.63 3.11
C ARG A 250 -4.14 -20.49 2.02
N ASP A 251 -5.37 -20.95 2.24
CA ASP A 251 -6.03 -21.93 1.37
C ASP A 251 -6.99 -21.24 0.39
N GLY A 252 -7.64 -20.15 0.81
CA GLY A 252 -8.63 -19.43 0.01
C GLY A 252 -8.03 -18.58 -1.11
N LEU A 253 -6.92 -17.86 -0.88
CA LEU A 253 -6.32 -17.04 -1.96
C LEU A 253 -5.79 -17.90 -3.13
N PRO A 254 -5.09 -19.03 -2.91
CA PRO A 254 -4.72 -19.93 -4.01
C PRO A 254 -5.92 -20.57 -4.72
N TRP A 255 -7.03 -20.82 -4.01
CA TRP A 255 -8.26 -21.28 -4.64
C TRP A 255 -8.84 -20.20 -5.56
N VAL A 256 -8.96 -18.97 -5.07
CA VAL A 256 -9.40 -17.84 -5.89
C VAL A 256 -8.50 -17.65 -7.12
N ASP A 257 -7.17 -17.68 -6.98
CA ASP A 257 -6.23 -17.65 -8.12
C ASP A 257 -6.48 -18.77 -9.14
N THR A 258 -6.76 -19.99 -8.66
CA THR A 258 -7.10 -21.13 -9.53
C THR A 258 -8.39 -20.88 -10.31
N ILE A 259 -9.42 -20.33 -9.68
CA ILE A 259 -10.67 -19.95 -10.36
C ILE A 259 -10.39 -18.91 -11.46
N PHE A 260 -9.59 -17.88 -11.18
CA PHE A 260 -9.24 -16.88 -12.20
C PHE A 260 -8.50 -17.50 -13.39
N ARG A 261 -7.57 -18.43 -13.14
CA ARG A 261 -6.89 -19.18 -14.22
C ARG A 261 -7.87 -20.04 -15.03
N ASP A 262 -8.87 -20.64 -14.39
CA ASP A 262 -9.90 -21.41 -15.09
C ASP A 262 -10.82 -20.50 -15.92
N LEU A 263 -11.20 -19.33 -15.39
CA LEU A 263 -11.94 -18.30 -16.15
C LEU A 263 -11.15 -17.79 -17.36
N GLU A 264 -9.83 -17.58 -17.23
CA GLU A 264 -8.98 -17.14 -18.35
C GLU A 264 -8.76 -18.24 -19.41
N THR A 265 -8.74 -19.51 -19.01
CA THR A 265 -8.50 -20.65 -19.90
C THR A 265 -9.78 -21.32 -20.43
N GLY A 266 -10.94 -20.70 -20.20
CA GLY A 266 -12.23 -21.19 -20.70
C GLY A 266 -12.77 -22.43 -19.99
N LYS A 267 -12.27 -22.72 -18.78
CA LYS A 267 -12.69 -23.84 -17.92
C LYS A 267 -13.63 -23.41 -16.79
N GLY A 268 -13.77 -22.10 -16.57
CA GLY A 268 -14.62 -21.55 -15.53
C GLY A 268 -16.10 -21.76 -15.79
N SER A 269 -16.87 -21.72 -14.71
CA SER A 269 -18.31 -21.94 -14.69
C SER A 269 -19.01 -20.86 -13.86
N PHE A 270 -20.34 -20.72 -14.01
CA PHE A 270 -21.12 -19.80 -13.17
C PHE A 270 -21.03 -20.15 -11.67
N LYS A 271 -20.83 -21.43 -11.34
CA LYS A 271 -20.59 -21.87 -9.96
C LYS A 271 -19.30 -21.28 -9.40
N ASP A 272 -18.26 -21.11 -10.22
CA ASP A 272 -17.02 -20.52 -9.77
C ASP A 272 -17.20 -19.03 -9.43
N ILE A 273 -18.06 -18.32 -10.15
CA ILE A 273 -18.43 -16.93 -9.83
C ILE A 273 -19.13 -16.86 -8.46
N ASP A 274 -20.01 -17.81 -8.15
CA ASP A 274 -20.66 -17.86 -6.83
C ASP A 274 -19.65 -18.20 -5.72
N ILE A 275 -18.71 -19.10 -5.98
CA ILE A 275 -17.60 -19.38 -5.05
C ILE A 275 -16.73 -18.13 -4.81
N LEU A 276 -16.48 -17.31 -5.84
CA LEU A 276 -15.77 -16.05 -5.69
C LEU A 276 -16.50 -15.08 -4.74
N LYS A 277 -17.84 -14.99 -4.85
CA LYS A 277 -18.67 -14.17 -3.93
C LYS A 277 -18.54 -14.67 -2.49
N ASP A 278 -18.61 -15.98 -2.27
CA ASP A 278 -18.42 -16.59 -0.95
C ASP A 278 -17.02 -16.25 -0.38
N HIS A 279 -15.99 -16.26 -1.23
CA HIS A 279 -14.62 -15.94 -0.82
C HIS A 279 -14.43 -14.47 -0.45
N VAL A 280 -15.13 -13.54 -1.09
CA VAL A 280 -15.15 -12.13 -0.66
C VAL A 280 -15.64 -12.02 0.79
N GLU A 281 -16.63 -12.83 1.17
CA GLU A 281 -17.11 -12.88 2.54
C GLU A 281 -16.13 -13.61 3.48
N TYR A 282 -15.63 -14.78 3.10
CA TYR A 282 -14.78 -15.63 3.97
C TYR A 282 -13.39 -15.05 4.23
N LEU A 283 -12.85 -14.28 3.28
CA LEU A 283 -11.55 -13.62 3.38
C LEU A 283 -11.64 -12.19 3.90
N GLY A 284 -12.85 -11.70 4.12
CA GLY A 284 -13.13 -10.33 4.55
C GLY A 284 -12.60 -9.96 5.95
N PRO A 285 -12.73 -8.69 6.33
CA PRO A 285 -12.29 -8.19 7.64
C PRO A 285 -12.85 -9.01 8.81
N GLY A 286 -12.01 -9.28 9.81
CA GLY A 286 -12.40 -10.03 11.02
C GLY A 286 -12.36 -11.56 10.87
N ARG A 287 -12.15 -12.10 9.66
CA ARG A 287 -12.01 -13.55 9.42
C ARG A 287 -10.58 -13.99 9.16
N THR A 288 -9.66 -13.04 9.00
CA THR A 288 -8.25 -13.29 8.75
C THR A 288 -7.38 -12.57 9.77
N PHE A 289 -6.14 -13.04 9.90
CA PHE A 289 -5.25 -12.59 10.99
C PHE A 289 -4.61 -11.21 10.72
N CYS A 290 -4.54 -10.80 9.46
CA CYS A 290 -4.07 -9.46 9.06
C CYS A 290 -4.85 -8.95 7.85
N ALA A 291 -4.63 -7.70 7.47
CA ALA A 291 -5.37 -7.05 6.40
C ALA A 291 -5.00 -7.49 4.97
N LEU A 292 -4.08 -8.45 4.77
CA LEU A 292 -3.66 -8.90 3.43
C LEU A 292 -4.83 -9.49 2.64
N ALA A 293 -5.53 -10.48 3.20
CA ALA A 293 -6.66 -11.12 2.51
C ALA A 293 -7.85 -10.17 2.29
N PRO A 294 -8.28 -9.35 3.28
CA PRO A 294 -9.28 -8.32 3.05
C PRO A 294 -8.87 -7.30 1.98
N GLY A 295 -7.59 -6.96 1.92
CA GLY A 295 -7.02 -6.13 0.86
C GLY A 295 -7.10 -6.82 -0.51
N ALA A 296 -6.78 -8.11 -0.59
CA ALA A 296 -6.89 -8.89 -1.80
C ALA A 296 -8.34 -8.96 -2.31
N THR A 297 -9.32 -9.18 -1.43
CA THR A 297 -10.71 -9.33 -1.86
C THR A 297 -11.43 -8.03 -2.17
N ALA A 298 -10.87 -6.86 -1.86
CA ALA A 298 -11.46 -5.56 -2.20
C ALA A 298 -11.64 -5.33 -3.72
N PRO A 299 -10.59 -5.44 -4.57
CA PRO A 299 -10.75 -5.34 -6.02
C PRO A 299 -11.61 -6.49 -6.59
N LEU A 300 -11.60 -7.67 -5.97
CA LEU A 300 -12.47 -8.78 -6.36
C LEU A 300 -13.94 -8.46 -6.09
N GLY A 301 -14.28 -8.01 -4.89
CA GLY A 301 -15.65 -7.72 -4.46
C GLY A 301 -16.30 -6.65 -5.32
N SER A 302 -15.64 -5.50 -5.45
CA SER A 302 -16.09 -4.42 -6.34
C SER A 302 -16.12 -4.86 -7.81
N GLY A 303 -15.13 -5.64 -8.26
CA GLY A 303 -15.06 -6.16 -9.62
C GLY A 303 -16.20 -7.12 -9.99
N LEU A 304 -16.64 -7.98 -9.07
CA LEU A 304 -17.77 -8.90 -9.28
C LEU A 304 -19.08 -8.15 -9.58
N THR A 305 -19.23 -6.94 -9.05
CA THR A 305 -20.39 -6.07 -9.34
C THR A 305 -20.17 -5.24 -10.59
N LEU A 306 -19.02 -4.55 -10.70
CA LEU A 306 -18.76 -3.61 -11.80
C LEU A 306 -18.54 -4.29 -13.15
N PHE A 307 -18.02 -5.51 -13.15
CA PHE A 307 -17.64 -6.26 -14.36
C PHE A 307 -18.42 -7.57 -14.49
N ALA A 308 -19.66 -7.59 -13.99
CA ALA A 308 -20.50 -8.79 -13.98
C ALA A 308 -20.71 -9.39 -15.38
N GLU A 309 -20.83 -8.52 -16.40
CA GLU A 309 -20.96 -8.93 -17.80
C GLU A 309 -19.68 -9.60 -18.31
N GLU A 310 -18.50 -9.08 -17.98
CA GLU A 310 -17.22 -9.68 -18.33
C GLU A 310 -16.99 -11.01 -17.63
N PHE A 311 -17.37 -11.14 -16.35
CA PHE A 311 -17.36 -12.42 -15.66
C PHE A 311 -18.25 -13.46 -16.37
N ALA A 312 -19.48 -13.06 -16.74
CA ALA A 312 -20.39 -13.93 -17.49
C ALA A 312 -19.86 -14.29 -18.90
N ALA A 313 -19.18 -13.35 -19.57
CA ALA A 313 -18.57 -13.59 -20.88
C ALA A 313 -17.42 -14.60 -20.79
N HIS A 314 -16.61 -14.57 -19.73
CA HIS A 314 -15.54 -15.55 -19.49
C HIS A 314 -16.06 -16.97 -19.28
N VAL A 315 -17.29 -17.14 -18.79
CA VAL A 315 -17.93 -18.45 -18.64
C VAL A 315 -18.62 -18.89 -19.92
N SER A 316 -19.38 -17.99 -20.57
CA SER A 316 -20.21 -18.33 -21.74
C SER A 316 -19.42 -18.39 -23.06
N GLY A 317 -18.29 -17.69 -23.17
CA GLY A 317 -17.52 -17.51 -24.40
C GLY A 317 -16.29 -18.40 -24.57
N ALA A 318 -15.97 -19.29 -23.62
CA ALA A 318 -14.81 -20.21 -23.60
C ALA A 318 -13.40 -19.61 -23.87
N LYS A 319 -13.30 -18.29 -24.08
CA LYS A 319 -12.08 -17.50 -24.27
C LYS A 319 -12.30 -16.07 -23.75
N CYS A 320 -11.23 -15.43 -23.31
CA CYS A 320 -11.25 -14.04 -22.87
C CYS A 320 -11.72 -13.12 -24.01
N PRO A 321 -12.74 -12.26 -23.82
CA PRO A 321 -13.24 -11.40 -24.90
C PRO A 321 -12.26 -10.29 -25.31
N TYR A 322 -11.14 -10.16 -24.60
CA TYR A 322 -10.08 -9.18 -24.87
C TYR A 322 -8.88 -9.81 -25.64
N HIS A 323 -8.85 -11.13 -25.85
CA HIS A 323 -7.75 -11.88 -26.49
C HIS A 323 -8.21 -13.02 -27.41
#